data_AF-A0A1B2F637-F1
#
_entry.id   AF-A0A1B2F637-F1
#
_cell.length_a   1.000
_cell.length_b   1.000
_cell.length_c   1.000
_cell.angle_alpha   90.00
_cell.angle_beta   90.00
_cell.angle_gamma   90.00
#
_symmetry.space_group_name_H-M   'P 1'
#
loop_
_entity.id
_entity.type
_entity.pdbx_description
1 polymer ?
#
loop_
_entity_poly.entity_id
_entity_poly.type
_entity_poly.pdbx_seq_one_letter_code
_entity_poly.pdbx_strand_id
1 'polypeptide(L)' 'MNSIKALEADAGELFKQIGQIEGVDQRTLALAKTNLQQGFMWFVRSIAKPADPFS' A
#
# COMPACT_ATOMS: atom_id res chain seq x y z
N MET A 1 -4.28 -12.90 5.23
CA MET A 1 -4.08 -12.43 3.84
C MET A 1 -5.23 -11.54 3.37
N ASN A 2 -6.48 -12.02 3.37
CA ASN A 2 -7.63 -11.31 2.81
C ASN A 2 -7.88 -9.93 3.44
N SER A 3 -7.82 -9.82 4.77
CA SER A 3 -8.03 -8.53 5.46
C SER A 3 -6.92 -7.51 5.19
N ILE A 4 -5.67 -7.94 5.00
CA ILE A 4 -4.54 -7.05 4.66
C ILE A 4 -4.74 -6.48 3.26
N LYS A 5 -5.16 -7.33 2.30
CA LYS A 5 -5.44 -6.92 0.93
C LYS A 5 -6.66 -6.00 0.82
N ALA A 6 -7.69 -6.23 1.63
CA ALA A 6 -8.84 -5.33 1.71
C ALA A 6 -8.41 -3.94 2.20
N LEU A 7 -7.62 -3.88 3.27
CA LEU A 7 -7.11 -2.60 3.80
C LEU A 7 -6.19 -1.87 2.79
N GLU A 8 -5.37 -2.60 2.03
CA GLU A 8 -4.55 -2.04 0.95
C GLU A 8 -5.43 -1.40 -0.15
N ALA A 9 -6.55 -2.05 -0.51
CA ALA A 9 -7.49 -1.53 -1.49
C ALA A 9 -8.21 -0.27 -0.97
N ASP A 10 -8.70 -0.29 0.27
CA ASP A 10 -9.36 0.86 0.90
C ASP A 10 -8.43 2.07 0.98
N ALA A 11 -7.17 1.84 1.37
CA ALA A 11 -6.15 2.90 1.36
C ALA A 11 -5.92 3.44 -0.05
N GLY A 12 -5.91 2.56 -1.06
CA GLY A 12 -5.79 2.94 -2.47
C GLY A 12 -6.93 3.85 -2.96
N GLU A 13 -8.17 3.56 -2.57
CA GLU A 13 -9.32 4.42 -2.86
C GLU A 13 -9.22 5.79 -2.17
N LEU A 14 -8.79 5.81 -0.90
CA LEU A 14 -8.57 7.07 -0.18
C LEU A 14 -7.51 7.95 -0.88
N PHE A 15 -6.42 7.36 -1.37
CA PHE A 15 -5.42 8.11 -2.14
C PHE A 15 -6.00 8.72 -3.43
N LYS A 16 -6.91 8.01 -4.10
CA LYS A 16 -7.59 8.57 -5.29
C LYS A 16 -8.45 9.77 -4.91
N GLN A 17 -9.23 9.66 -3.84
CA GLN A 17 -10.10 10.74 -3.35
C GLN A 17 -9.30 11.98 -2.94
N ILE A 18 -8.25 11.81 -2.13
CA ILE A 18 -7.38 12.91 -1.70
C ILE A 18 -6.66 13.56 -2.90
N GLY A 19 -6.25 12.77 -3.88
CA GLY A 19 -5.61 13.28 -5.08
C GLY A 19 -6.48 14.22 -5.93
N GLN A 20 -7.80 14.22 -5.74
CA GLN A 20 -8.74 15.12 -6.43
C GLN A 20 -9.00 16.44 -5.67
N ILE A 21 -8.51 16.58 -4.43
CA ILE A 21 -8.74 17.79 -3.63
C ILE A 21 -7.84 18.91 -4.14
N GLU A 22 -8.43 20.07 -4.41
CA GLU A 22 -7.69 21.27 -4.81
C GLU A 22 -6.71 21.71 -3.71
N GLY A 23 -5.48 22.04 -4.11
CA GLY A 23 -4.43 22.46 -3.17
C GLY A 23 -3.67 21.33 -2.48
N VAL A 24 -3.98 20.05 -2.77
CA VAL A 24 -3.17 18.93 -2.29
C VAL A 24 -1.79 18.92 -2.94
N ASP A 25 -0.76 18.81 -2.12
CA ASP A 25 0.60 18.55 -2.59
C ASP A 25 0.73 17.11 -3.12
N GLN A 26 0.65 16.98 -4.45
CA GLN A 26 0.74 15.72 -5.16
C GLN A 26 2.07 15.01 -4.94
N ARG A 27 3.17 15.73 -4.69
CA ARG A 27 4.48 15.11 -4.44
C ARG A 27 4.47 14.37 -3.11
N THR A 28 4.04 15.04 -2.04
CA THR A 28 3.94 14.43 -0.71
C THR A 28 2.92 13.29 -0.71
N LEU A 29 1.81 13.42 -1.44
CA LEU A 29 0.83 12.35 -1.62
C LEU A 29 1.43 11.11 -2.31
N ALA A 30 2.23 11.31 -3.37
CA ALA A 30 2.89 10.22 -4.08
C ALA A 30 3.96 9.50 -3.23
N LEU A 31 4.70 10.24 -2.40
CA LEU A 31 5.65 9.67 -1.44
C LEU A 31 4.92 8.84 -0.37
N ALA A 32 3.84 9.38 0.21
CA ALA A 32 3.02 8.66 1.18
C ALA A 32 2.45 7.37 0.60
N LYS A 33 1.95 7.40 -0.64
CA LYS A 33 1.44 6.22 -1.36
C LYS A 33 2.51 5.15 -1.53
N THR A 34 3.70 5.53 -2.01
CA THR A 34 4.83 4.61 -2.20
C THR A 34 5.25 3.95 -0.88
N ASN A 35 5.40 4.73 0.19
CA ASN A 35 5.80 4.21 1.49
C ASN A 35 4.76 3.25 2.07
N LEU A 36 3.47 3.57 1.93
CA LEU A 36 2.40 2.70 2.41
C LEU A 36 2.32 1.39 1.61
N GLN A 37 2.48 1.44 0.29
CA GLN A 37 2.53 0.25 -0.56
C GLN A 37 3.71 -0.67 -0.19
N GLN A 38 4.89 -0.10 0.09
CA GLN A 38 6.02 -0.88 0.61
C GLN A 38 5.72 -1.48 1.98
N GLY A 39 5.06 -0.72 2.86
CA GLY A 39 4.58 -1.23 4.16
C GLY A 39 3.67 -2.44 4.01
N PHE A 40 2.67 -2.39 3.12
CA PHE A 40 1.80 -3.53 2.83
C PHE A 40 2.56 -4.70 2.22
N MET A 41 3.51 -4.46 1.32
CA MET A 41 4.36 -5.50 0.77
C MET A 41 5.11 -6.27 1.87
N TRP A 42 5.78 -5.55 2.78
CA TRP A 42 6.48 -6.17 3.90
C TRP A 42 5.53 -6.85 4.90
N PHE A 43 4.36 -6.26 5.15
CA PHE A 43 3.36 -6.84 6.04
C PHE A 43 2.83 -8.17 5.50
N VAL A 44 2.50 -8.22 4.20
CA VAL A 44 2.13 -9.49 3.54
C VAL A 44 3.29 -10.48 3.62
N ARG A 45 4.53 -10.05 3.34
CA ARG A 45 5.72 -10.92 3.38
C ARG A 45 6.02 -11.49 4.77
N SER A 46 5.61 -10.80 5.84
CA SER A 46 5.76 -11.29 7.23
C SER A 46 4.95 -12.55 7.51
N ILE A 47 3.83 -12.76 6.79
CA ILE A 47 2.97 -13.94 6.92
C ILE A 47 3.09 -14.89 5.72
N ALA A 48 3.35 -14.35 4.53
CA ALA A 48 3.58 -15.07 3.31
C ALA A 48 5.09 -15.21 3.13
N LYS A 49 5.69 -16.19 3.83
CA LYS A 49 7.06 -16.58 3.54
C LYS A 49 7.08 -17.10 2.10
N PRO A 50 7.89 -16.52 1.19
CA PRO A 50 8.12 -17.17 -0.10
C PRO A 50 8.65 -18.57 0.23
N ALA A 51 8.01 -19.61 -0.32
CA ALA A 51 8.59 -20.94 -0.30
C ALA A 51 9.97 -20.78 -0.94
N ASP A 52 11.01 -21.12 -0.20
CA ASP A 52 12.36 -21.03 -0.72
C ASP A 52 12.41 -21.97 -1.94
N PRO A 53 12.63 -21.45 -3.16
CA PRO A 53 12.64 -22.28 -4.35
C PRO A 53 13.87 -23.22 -4.40
N PHE A 54 14.77 -23.12 -3.41
CA PHE A 54 16.00 -23.91 -3.31
C PHE A 54 16.14 -24.69 -1.99
N SER A 55 15.11 -24.72 -1.13
CA SER A 55 15.08 -25.55 0.09
C SER A 55 14.44 -26.92 -0.13
#